data_AF-A0A968ZI84-F1
#
_entry.id   AF-A0A968ZI84-F1
#
_cell.length_a   1.000
_cell.length_b   1.000
_cell.length_c   1.000
_cell.angle_alpha   90.00
_cell.angle_beta   90.00
_cell.angle_gamma   90.00
#
_symmetry.space_group_name_H-M   'P 1'
#
loop_
_entity.id
_entity.type
_entity.pdbx_description
1 polymer ?
#
loop_
_entity_poly.entity_id
_entity_poly.type
_entity_poly.pdbx_seq_one_letter_code
_entity_poly.pdbx_strand_id
1 'polypeptide(L)'
;MQPRLKSKIAQVGQRNWQPIDASKPEQGEYHLIDYTYPTPGSPSQGTLRVQGRVNASQPSESVAELEVKFLVNAPPPQVPGLWVQSASTVGDINADVLSPCNTSITATPRGNFQVRELNLPTPPLPAPPSAPTGVISLGSLASGGVLPRPGDSPNASGVYQYKISNLNQGFTVDNSSGIPKQIEIWVNDTINLAGKTLIHSCGAMPNCGPFQVKIYGLGIASTDITLDQGTVICDVFIYAPGYTVTNTAGGTSSATECGAAGSGTKNTGVFWVNSWNNTGSVRIPVLDPPRGSWTQAPSFVSYGSIFLLQPQETWGSWTQAPMYVPYPPTLGPIQTWATQEKTIN
;
A
#
# COMPACT_ATOMS: atom_id res chain seq x y z
N MET A 1 3.93 -35.43 -8.42
CA MET A 1 5.11 -34.58 -8.71
C MET A 1 4.63 -33.17 -8.96
N GLN A 2 4.75 -32.28 -7.96
CA GLN A 2 4.38 -30.86 -8.11
C GLN A 2 5.57 -30.08 -8.71
N PRO A 3 5.35 -29.23 -9.72
CA PRO A 3 6.40 -28.37 -10.24
C PRO A 3 6.75 -27.31 -9.17
N ARG A 4 8.02 -27.29 -8.76
CA ARG A 4 8.58 -26.26 -7.88
C ARG A 4 8.42 -24.90 -8.57
N LEU A 5 7.61 -24.02 -7.98
CA LEU A 5 7.54 -22.60 -8.32
C LEU A 5 8.93 -21.99 -8.09
N LYS A 6 9.74 -21.90 -9.15
CA LYS A 6 10.94 -21.08 -9.16
C LYS A 6 10.50 -19.63 -8.94
N SER A 7 11.08 -18.97 -7.94
CA SER A 7 10.74 -17.59 -7.59
C SER A 7 10.98 -16.68 -8.80
N LYS A 8 10.04 -15.79 -9.16
CA LYS A 8 10.19 -14.91 -10.34
C LYS A 8 11.15 -13.74 -10.14
N ILE A 9 11.80 -13.62 -8.97
CA ILE A 9 13.04 -12.83 -8.87
C ILE A 9 14.11 -13.39 -9.83
N ALA A 10 14.06 -14.69 -10.14
CA ALA A 10 14.85 -15.30 -11.19
C ALA A 10 14.51 -14.82 -12.62
N GLN A 11 13.45 -14.00 -12.81
CA GLN A 11 13.09 -13.33 -14.07
C GLN A 11 13.34 -11.80 -14.04
N VAL A 12 13.35 -11.15 -12.86
CA VAL A 12 13.57 -9.69 -12.73
C VAL A 12 15.06 -9.35 -12.55
N GLY A 13 15.86 -10.26 -11.99
CA GLY A 13 17.31 -10.14 -12.07
C GLY A 13 17.73 -10.30 -13.52
N GLN A 14 18.30 -9.25 -14.11
CA GLN A 14 18.90 -9.34 -15.43
C GLN A 14 19.94 -10.47 -15.38
N ARG A 15 19.62 -11.62 -16.01
CA ARG A 15 20.54 -12.75 -16.17
C ARG A 15 21.62 -12.49 -17.21
N ASN A 16 21.56 -11.33 -17.86
CA ASN A 16 22.59 -10.87 -18.75
C ASN A 16 23.80 -10.45 -17.93
N TRP A 17 24.98 -10.69 -18.47
CA TRP A 17 26.22 -10.15 -17.94
C TRP A 17 26.13 -8.63 -17.83
N GLN A 18 26.52 -8.10 -16.67
CA GLN A 18 26.62 -6.69 -16.36
C GLN A 18 28.07 -6.39 -15.96
N PRO A 19 28.67 -5.28 -16.42
CA PRO A 19 30.00 -4.90 -15.97
C PRO A 19 29.98 -4.65 -14.45
N ILE A 20 31.03 -5.09 -13.76
CA ILE A 20 31.21 -4.83 -12.31
C ILE A 20 31.29 -3.32 -12.06
N ASP A 21 32.00 -2.60 -12.92
CA ASP A 21 32.07 -1.15 -12.99
C ASP A 21 31.80 -0.71 -14.43
N ALA A 22 30.69 0.01 -14.66
CA ALA A 22 30.31 0.46 -16.00
C ALA A 22 31.35 1.39 -16.64
N SER A 23 32.20 2.05 -15.84
CA SER A 23 33.29 2.90 -16.32
C SER A 23 34.59 2.13 -16.61
N LYS A 24 34.69 0.86 -16.18
CA LYS A 24 35.87 -0.01 -16.29
C LYS A 24 35.48 -1.45 -16.61
N PRO A 25 34.93 -1.72 -17.81
CA PRO A 25 34.41 -3.03 -18.18
C PRO A 25 35.48 -4.15 -18.16
N GLU A 26 36.76 -3.80 -18.23
CA GLU A 26 37.89 -4.73 -18.10
C GLU A 26 37.98 -5.40 -16.72
N GLN A 27 37.33 -4.84 -15.70
CA GLN A 27 37.30 -5.44 -14.36
C GLN A 27 36.46 -6.71 -14.28
N GLY A 28 35.73 -7.03 -15.35
CA GLY A 28 34.89 -8.21 -15.46
C GLY A 28 33.41 -7.89 -15.42
N GLU A 29 32.64 -8.95 -15.53
CA GLU A 29 31.19 -8.89 -15.56
C GLU A 29 30.62 -9.85 -14.51
N TYR A 30 29.40 -9.60 -14.08
CA TYR A 30 28.64 -10.51 -13.22
C TYR A 30 27.22 -10.68 -13.74
N HIS A 31 26.57 -11.76 -13.35
CA HIS A 31 25.14 -11.94 -13.54
C HIS A 31 24.53 -12.80 -12.43
N LEU A 32 23.23 -12.66 -12.22
CA LEU A 32 22.50 -13.46 -11.25
C LEU A 32 22.14 -14.83 -11.85
N ILE A 33 22.58 -15.92 -11.21
CA ILE A 33 22.21 -17.30 -11.58
C ILE A 33 20.85 -17.65 -10.99
N ASP A 34 20.74 -17.52 -9.67
CA ASP A 34 19.55 -17.92 -8.92
C ASP A 34 19.35 -17.08 -7.66
N TYR A 35 18.08 -17.02 -7.24
CA TYR A 35 17.70 -16.44 -5.97
C TYR A 35 16.63 -17.32 -5.33
N THR A 36 16.95 -17.82 -4.14
CA THR A 36 16.02 -18.60 -3.33
C THR A 36 15.65 -17.83 -2.08
N TYR A 37 14.35 -17.73 -1.84
CA TYR A 37 13.79 -17.22 -0.59
C TYR A 37 12.84 -18.26 0.00
N PRO A 38 13.14 -18.84 1.17
CA PRO A 38 12.42 -20.02 1.67
C PRO A 38 10.95 -19.74 1.99
N THR A 39 10.66 -18.57 2.58
CA THR A 39 9.32 -18.25 3.08
C THR A 39 9.02 -16.76 2.88
N PRO A 40 8.25 -16.40 1.83
CA PRO A 40 7.69 -15.06 1.69
C PRO A 40 6.96 -14.61 2.96
N GLY A 41 7.27 -13.41 3.46
CA GLY A 41 6.55 -12.80 4.59
C GLY A 41 7.04 -13.19 5.99
N SER A 42 8.12 -13.97 6.13
CA SER A 42 8.75 -14.26 7.42
C SER A 42 10.24 -13.92 7.37
N PRO A 43 10.83 -13.36 8.44
CA PRO A 43 12.28 -13.18 8.52
C PRO A 43 12.95 -14.51 8.22
N SER A 44 13.62 -14.59 7.08
CA SER A 44 14.25 -15.82 6.62
C SER A 44 15.48 -15.47 5.80
N GLN A 45 16.39 -16.43 5.72
CA GLN A 45 17.64 -16.25 5.02
C GLN A 45 17.39 -16.39 3.51
N GLY A 46 17.59 -15.29 2.77
CA GLY A 46 17.67 -15.32 1.32
C GLY A 46 19.03 -15.84 0.89
N THR A 47 19.08 -16.53 -0.25
CA THR A 47 20.33 -16.96 -0.88
C THR A 47 20.36 -16.44 -2.31
N LEU A 48 21.42 -15.70 -2.65
CA LEU A 48 21.75 -15.26 -4.02
C LEU A 48 22.90 -16.13 -4.53
N ARG A 49 22.79 -16.63 -5.77
CA ARG A 49 23.91 -17.23 -6.49
C ARG A 49 24.28 -16.33 -7.65
N VAL A 50 25.48 -15.79 -7.63
CA VAL A 50 26.00 -14.85 -8.63
C VAL A 50 27.18 -15.51 -9.34
N GLN A 51 27.26 -15.38 -10.65
CA GLN A 51 28.47 -15.72 -11.40
C GLN A 51 29.21 -14.43 -11.75
N GLY A 52 30.51 -14.42 -11.55
CA GLY A 52 31.42 -13.41 -12.09
C GLY A 52 32.29 -14.01 -13.18
N ARG A 53 32.69 -13.21 -14.17
CA ARG A 53 33.70 -13.57 -15.16
C ARG A 53 34.66 -12.43 -15.45
N VAL A 54 35.88 -12.77 -15.85
CA VAL A 54 36.89 -11.84 -16.37
C VAL A 54 37.41 -12.33 -17.72
N ASN A 55 37.92 -11.43 -18.56
CA ASN A 55 38.42 -11.72 -19.91
C ASN A 55 37.40 -12.44 -20.81
N ALA A 56 36.15 -11.97 -20.82
CA ALA A 56 35.08 -12.58 -21.60
C ALA A 56 35.48 -12.80 -23.07
N SER A 57 35.20 -14.00 -23.60
CA SER A 57 35.53 -14.42 -24.98
C SER A 57 37.03 -14.51 -25.30
N GLN A 58 37.90 -14.57 -24.28
CA GLN A 58 39.33 -14.81 -24.47
C GLN A 58 39.72 -16.22 -23.98
N PRO A 59 40.83 -16.80 -24.46
CA PRO A 59 41.33 -18.08 -23.94
C PRO A 59 41.65 -18.07 -22.43
N SER A 60 41.85 -16.87 -21.86
CA SER A 60 42.06 -16.63 -20.43
C SER A 60 40.79 -16.23 -19.68
N GLU A 61 39.60 -16.51 -20.24
CA GLU A 61 38.32 -16.33 -19.55
C GLU A 61 38.34 -17.17 -18.27
N SER A 62 38.03 -16.51 -17.15
CA SER A 62 37.90 -17.16 -15.85
C SER A 62 36.53 -16.83 -15.29
N VAL A 63 35.88 -17.83 -14.73
CA VAL A 63 34.51 -17.75 -14.22
C VAL A 63 34.50 -18.22 -12.77
N ALA A 64 33.87 -17.45 -11.89
CA ALA A 64 33.71 -17.78 -10.48
C ALA A 64 32.23 -17.73 -10.10
N GLU A 65 31.82 -18.60 -9.19
CA GLU A 65 30.48 -18.59 -8.63
C GLU A 65 30.52 -18.24 -7.14
N LEU A 66 29.64 -17.35 -6.72
CA LEU A 66 29.49 -16.92 -5.34
C LEU A 66 28.07 -17.19 -4.86
N GLU A 67 27.95 -17.96 -3.78
CA GLU A 67 26.71 -18.09 -3.02
C GLU A 67 26.74 -17.12 -1.83
N VAL A 68 25.72 -16.27 -1.76
CA VAL A 68 25.62 -15.21 -0.77
C VAL A 68 24.33 -15.39 0.03
N LYS A 69 24.48 -15.57 1.34
CA LYS A 69 23.35 -15.68 2.27
C LYS A 69 23.18 -14.37 3.02
N PHE A 70 21.95 -13.87 3.08
CA PHE A 70 21.61 -12.65 3.79
C PHE A 70 20.28 -12.81 4.50
N LEU A 71 20.16 -12.16 5.64
CA LEU A 71 18.89 -12.09 6.33
C LEU A 71 17.98 -11.12 5.58
N VAL A 72 16.89 -11.63 5.03
CA VAL A 72 15.81 -10.77 4.57
C VAL A 72 14.87 -10.64 5.75
N ASN A 73 14.98 -9.51 6.44
CA ASN A 73 13.94 -9.12 7.37
C ASN A 73 12.65 -9.03 6.56
N ALA A 74 11.59 -9.69 7.01
CA ALA A 74 10.27 -9.39 6.47
C ALA A 74 10.10 -7.88 6.62
N PRO A 75 9.87 -7.11 5.55
CA PRO A 75 9.44 -5.74 5.72
C PRO A 75 8.30 -5.74 6.73
N PRO A 76 8.31 -4.81 7.70
CA PRO A 76 7.15 -4.65 8.56
C PRO A 76 5.92 -4.56 7.65
N PRO A 77 4.79 -5.19 8.01
CA PRO A 77 3.57 -5.09 7.23
C PRO A 77 3.16 -3.62 7.17
N GLN A 78 3.62 -2.94 6.13
CA GLN A 78 3.36 -1.54 5.86
C GLN A 78 2.60 -1.53 4.55
N VAL A 79 1.29 -1.36 4.68
CA VAL A 79 0.49 -0.93 3.53
C VAL A 79 0.81 0.55 3.35
N PRO A 80 1.14 1.01 2.12
CA PRO A 80 1.32 2.43 1.89
C PRO A 80 0.06 3.16 2.33
N GLY A 81 0.23 4.24 3.11
CA GLY A 81 -0.89 5.08 3.51
C GLY A 81 -1.58 5.68 2.28
N LEU A 82 -0.82 5.89 1.21
CA LEU A 82 -1.31 6.38 -0.06
C LEU A 82 -0.83 5.51 -1.23
N TRP A 83 -1.78 4.99 -2.00
CA TRP A 83 -1.56 4.42 -3.33
C TRP A 83 -2.23 5.32 -4.37
N VAL A 84 -1.45 5.79 -5.34
CA VAL A 84 -1.93 6.58 -6.49
C VAL A 84 -1.54 5.90 -7.80
N GLN A 85 -2.40 5.99 -8.81
CA GLN A 85 -2.15 5.41 -10.14
C GLN A 85 -1.54 6.42 -11.13
N SER A 86 -1.75 7.71 -10.90
CA SER A 86 -1.35 8.78 -11.81
C SER A 86 -0.71 9.96 -11.07
N ALA A 87 -0.24 10.97 -11.82
CA ALA A 87 0.46 12.13 -11.30
C ALA A 87 -0.24 12.74 -10.07
N SER A 88 0.55 13.04 -9.04
CA SER A 88 0.03 13.46 -7.75
C SER A 88 0.87 14.56 -7.11
N THR A 89 0.23 15.65 -6.70
CA THR A 89 0.78 16.68 -5.84
C THR A 89 0.21 16.47 -4.45
N VAL A 90 0.93 15.80 -3.57
CA VAL A 90 0.37 15.43 -2.25
C VAL A 90 0.60 16.54 -1.22
N GLY A 91 1.73 17.26 -1.34
CA GLY A 91 2.19 18.19 -0.31
C GLY A 91 2.91 17.47 0.82
N ASP A 92 2.75 17.95 2.06
CA ASP A 92 3.37 17.33 3.24
C ASP A 92 2.67 16.01 3.58
N ILE A 93 3.42 14.91 3.59
CA ILE A 93 2.89 13.58 3.91
C ILE A 93 3.72 12.93 5.01
N ASN A 94 3.08 12.21 5.93
CA ASN A 94 3.71 11.49 7.02
C ASN A 94 3.32 9.99 6.93
N ALA A 95 3.39 9.44 5.71
CA ALA A 95 3.10 8.06 5.40
C ALA A 95 3.84 7.64 4.13
N ASP A 96 4.00 6.33 3.92
CA ASP A 96 4.56 5.79 2.69
C ASP A 96 3.60 6.01 1.51
N VAL A 97 4.16 6.49 0.40
CA VAL A 97 3.45 6.71 -0.86
C VAL A 97 3.94 5.72 -1.91
N LEU A 98 2.98 5.08 -2.58
CA LEU A 98 3.23 4.21 -3.72
C LEU A 98 2.65 4.81 -5.00
N SER A 99 3.46 4.89 -6.06
CA SER A 99 3.06 5.34 -7.39
C SER A 99 3.94 4.71 -8.48
N PRO A 100 3.47 4.64 -9.75
CA PRO A 100 4.33 4.23 -10.86
C PRO A 100 5.44 5.25 -11.19
N CYS A 101 6.61 4.77 -11.64
CA CYS A 101 7.77 5.61 -12.00
C CYS A 101 7.56 6.62 -13.14
N ASN A 102 6.53 6.46 -13.97
CA ASN A 102 6.23 7.41 -15.04
C ASN A 102 5.34 8.57 -14.58
N THR A 103 5.08 8.68 -13.27
CA THR A 103 4.28 9.75 -12.69
C THR A 103 5.18 10.69 -11.90
N SER A 104 4.97 12.00 -12.05
CA SER A 104 5.60 12.97 -11.18
C SER A 104 4.84 13.01 -9.84
N ILE A 105 5.46 12.51 -8.76
CA ILE A 105 4.95 12.75 -7.41
C ILE A 105 5.70 13.94 -6.82
N THR A 106 4.96 14.97 -6.43
CA THR A 106 5.52 16.02 -5.57
C THR A 106 4.93 15.85 -4.18
N ALA A 107 5.64 15.10 -3.34
CA ALA A 107 5.31 14.90 -1.94
C ALA A 107 6.55 15.17 -1.08
N THR A 108 6.34 15.82 0.07
CA THR A 108 7.38 16.13 1.04
C THR A 108 7.19 15.20 2.24
N PRO A 109 7.81 14.01 2.25
CA PRO A 109 7.71 13.11 3.38
C PRO A 109 8.33 13.75 4.62
N ARG A 110 7.71 13.57 5.79
CA ARG A 110 8.26 13.98 7.09
C ARG A 110 8.83 12.78 7.85
N GLY A 111 9.77 13.01 8.76
CA GLY A 111 10.36 11.94 9.58
C GLY A 111 11.12 10.89 8.76
N ASN A 112 10.85 9.61 9.01
CA ASN A 112 11.51 8.48 8.35
C ASN A 112 10.72 7.92 7.15
N PHE A 113 9.64 8.59 6.71
CA PHE A 113 8.84 8.15 5.58
C PHE A 113 9.51 8.47 4.25
N GLN A 114 9.17 7.70 3.21
CA GLN A 114 9.77 7.86 1.89
C GLN A 114 8.70 7.85 0.80
N VAL A 115 8.92 8.70 -0.20
CA VAL A 115 8.23 8.59 -1.48
C VAL A 115 9.01 7.60 -2.32
N ARG A 116 8.36 6.52 -2.75
CA ARG A 116 9.01 5.50 -3.58
C ARG A 116 8.28 5.41 -4.91
N GLU A 117 8.95 5.90 -5.94
CA GLU A 117 8.59 5.61 -7.31
C GLU A 117 9.14 4.22 -7.66
N LEU A 118 8.26 3.29 -8.02
CA LEU A 118 8.66 1.94 -8.37
C LEU A 118 8.97 1.86 -9.87
N ASN A 119 10.19 1.43 -10.21
CA ASN A 119 10.61 1.10 -11.59
C ASN A 119 9.90 -0.14 -12.15
N LEU A 120 9.05 -0.79 -11.34
CA LEU A 120 8.14 -1.83 -11.77
C LEU A 120 6.80 -1.19 -12.09
N PRO A 121 6.08 -1.64 -13.13
CA PRO A 121 4.70 -1.22 -13.34
C PRO A 121 3.94 -1.47 -12.04
N THR A 122 3.44 -0.43 -11.39
CA THR A 122 2.48 -0.64 -10.31
C THR A 122 1.31 -1.41 -10.91
N PRO A 123 0.85 -2.49 -10.26
CA PRO A 123 -0.34 -3.16 -10.74
C PRO A 123 -1.45 -2.10 -10.79
N PRO A 124 -2.32 -2.16 -11.82
CA PRO A 124 -3.49 -1.29 -11.83
C PRO A 124 -4.23 -1.50 -10.51
N LEU A 125 -4.79 -0.43 -9.97
CA LEU A 125 -5.72 -0.61 -8.86
C LEU A 125 -6.80 -1.61 -9.32
N PRO A 126 -7.17 -2.60 -8.48
CA PRO A 126 -8.21 -3.55 -8.87
C PRO A 126 -9.49 -2.81 -9.31
N ALA A 127 -10.44 -3.50 -9.93
CA ALA A 127 -11.78 -2.92 -10.03
C ALA A 127 -12.42 -2.94 -8.62
N PRO A 128 -13.20 -1.90 -8.24
CA PRO A 128 -14.03 -1.99 -7.05
C PRO A 128 -14.89 -3.26 -7.09
N PRO A 129 -15.20 -3.87 -5.94
CA PRO A 129 -16.08 -5.02 -5.95
C PRO A 129 -17.44 -4.55 -6.45
N SER A 130 -18.29 -5.46 -6.91
CA SER A 130 -19.69 -5.09 -7.10
C SER A 130 -20.34 -4.93 -5.72
N ALA A 131 -21.13 -3.87 -5.53
CA ALA A 131 -21.92 -3.73 -4.31
C ALA A 131 -22.80 -4.98 -4.12
N PRO A 132 -22.81 -5.61 -2.93
CA PRO A 132 -23.66 -6.76 -2.67
C PRO A 132 -25.14 -6.45 -2.91
N THR A 133 -25.94 -7.49 -3.15
CA THR A 133 -27.40 -7.38 -3.15
C THR A 133 -27.92 -7.29 -1.72
N GLY A 134 -28.93 -6.45 -1.46
CA GLY A 134 -29.55 -6.33 -0.12
C GLY A 134 -28.79 -5.42 0.87
N VAL A 135 -27.86 -4.61 0.38
CA VAL A 135 -27.12 -3.63 1.18
C VAL A 135 -28.07 -2.54 1.71
N ILE A 136 -27.86 -2.11 2.96
CA ILE A 136 -28.73 -1.11 3.61
C ILE A 136 -28.56 0.24 2.91
N SER A 137 -29.65 0.82 2.42
CA SER A 137 -29.60 2.19 1.90
C SER A 137 -29.47 3.19 3.06
N LEU A 138 -28.41 3.99 3.05
CA LEU A 138 -28.23 5.05 4.04
C LEU A 138 -29.12 6.26 3.75
N GLY A 139 -29.56 6.47 2.50
CA GLY A 139 -30.25 7.68 2.09
C GLY A 139 -29.36 8.90 2.31
N SER A 140 -29.58 9.60 3.43
CA SER A 140 -28.71 10.65 3.94
C SER A 140 -28.24 10.34 5.37
N LEU A 141 -26.96 10.58 5.63
CA LEU A 141 -26.42 10.60 6.98
C LEU A 141 -26.76 11.94 7.64
N ALA A 142 -27.24 11.95 8.87
CA ALA A 142 -27.26 13.16 9.67
C ALA A 142 -25.82 13.62 9.95
N SER A 143 -25.59 14.92 10.11
CA SER A 143 -24.26 15.44 10.46
C SER A 143 -23.77 14.82 11.77
N GLY A 144 -22.64 14.10 11.73
CA GLY A 144 -22.11 13.39 12.89
C GLY A 144 -22.89 12.12 13.25
N GLY A 145 -23.56 11.52 12.26
CA GLY A 145 -24.32 10.29 12.44
C GLY A 145 -23.46 9.15 13.00
N VAL A 146 -24.09 8.24 13.74
CA VAL A 146 -23.43 7.08 14.33
C VAL A 146 -23.73 5.84 13.49
N LEU A 147 -22.69 5.08 13.16
CA LEU A 147 -22.80 3.82 12.44
C LEU A 147 -22.31 2.64 13.28
N PRO A 148 -22.96 1.46 13.20
CA PRO A 148 -24.25 1.23 12.55
C PRO A 148 -25.39 1.97 13.27
N ARG A 149 -26.49 2.26 12.55
CA ARG A 149 -27.65 2.93 13.15
C ARG A 149 -28.40 1.94 14.05
N PRO A 150 -29.19 2.44 15.03
CA PRO A 150 -30.09 1.58 15.79
C PRO A 150 -31.01 0.77 14.87
N GLY A 151 -31.01 -0.55 15.03
CA GLY A 151 -31.81 -1.48 14.24
C GLY A 151 -31.15 -2.00 12.96
N ASP A 152 -30.02 -1.41 12.52
CA ASP A 152 -29.23 -2.01 11.45
C ASP A 152 -28.64 -3.36 11.95
N SER A 153 -28.59 -4.36 11.07
CA SER A 153 -28.02 -5.68 11.37
C SER A 153 -26.87 -5.98 10.41
N PRO A 154 -25.79 -6.63 10.87
CA PRO A 154 -24.71 -7.04 9.99
C PRO A 154 -25.13 -8.23 9.12
N ASN A 155 -24.36 -8.51 8.08
CA ASN A 155 -24.48 -9.74 7.31
C ASN A 155 -23.96 -10.97 8.09
N ALA A 156 -24.00 -12.15 7.49
CA ALA A 156 -23.54 -13.40 8.10
C ALA A 156 -22.04 -13.40 8.50
N SER A 157 -21.24 -12.50 7.93
CA SER A 157 -19.82 -12.32 8.27
C SER A 157 -19.58 -11.25 9.33
N GLY A 158 -20.63 -10.65 9.90
CA GLY A 158 -20.51 -9.59 10.91
C GLY A 158 -20.24 -8.20 10.33
N VAL A 159 -20.40 -8.01 9.01
CA VAL A 159 -20.14 -6.73 8.33
C VAL A 159 -21.45 -5.96 8.15
N TYR A 160 -21.48 -4.71 8.60
CA TYR A 160 -22.54 -3.76 8.31
C TYR A 160 -22.29 -3.13 6.94
N GLN A 161 -23.17 -3.41 5.98
CA GLN A 161 -22.99 -2.98 4.60
C GLN A 161 -24.01 -1.91 4.24
N TYR A 162 -23.51 -0.80 3.70
CA TYR A 162 -24.28 0.40 3.40
C TYR A 162 -24.08 0.89 1.98
N LYS A 163 -25.13 1.41 1.35
CA LYS A 163 -25.05 2.07 0.04
C LYS A 163 -25.58 3.50 0.13
N ILE A 164 -24.85 4.43 -0.47
CA ILE A 164 -25.20 5.85 -0.53
C ILE A 164 -24.82 6.42 -1.90
N SER A 165 -25.61 7.37 -2.41
CA SER A 165 -25.25 8.03 -3.68
C SER A 165 -24.06 8.96 -3.48
N ASN A 166 -24.16 9.89 -2.52
CA ASN A 166 -23.12 10.87 -2.21
C ASN A 166 -22.76 10.83 -0.73
N LEU A 167 -21.47 10.72 -0.41
CA LEU A 167 -20.98 10.80 0.96
C LEU A 167 -20.56 12.25 1.26
N ASN A 168 -21.51 13.04 1.78
CA ASN A 168 -21.32 14.48 2.04
C ASN A 168 -21.38 14.85 3.54
N GLN A 169 -21.36 13.84 4.42
CA GLN A 169 -21.52 14.02 5.86
C GLN A 169 -20.53 13.15 6.62
N GLY A 170 -20.09 13.66 7.76
CA GLY A 170 -19.24 12.92 8.68
C GLY A 170 -20.03 11.88 9.47
N PHE A 171 -19.32 10.85 9.97
CA PHE A 171 -19.89 9.84 10.84
C PHE A 171 -18.88 9.35 11.89
N THR A 172 -19.40 8.77 12.96
CA THR A 172 -18.62 8.07 13.98
C THR A 172 -19.04 6.61 14.03
N VAL A 173 -18.08 5.71 14.16
CA VAL A 173 -18.36 4.29 14.39
C VAL A 173 -18.59 4.05 15.87
N ASP A 174 -19.74 3.48 16.19
CA ASP A 174 -20.09 3.06 17.53
C ASP A 174 -19.34 1.79 17.92
N ASN A 175 -18.29 1.96 18.73
CA ASN A 175 -17.54 0.89 19.36
C ASN A 175 -17.90 0.71 20.86
N SER A 176 -19.05 1.23 21.33
CA SER A 176 -19.44 1.20 22.76
C SER A 176 -19.51 -0.21 23.36
N SER A 177 -19.76 -1.23 22.54
CA SER A 177 -19.77 -2.64 22.95
C SER A 177 -18.38 -3.24 23.21
N GLY A 178 -17.29 -2.50 22.97
CA GLY A 178 -15.91 -3.00 23.08
C GLY A 178 -15.50 -3.97 21.97
N ILE A 179 -16.39 -4.23 21.00
CA ILE A 179 -16.13 -5.05 19.82
C ILE A 179 -16.05 -4.09 18.61
N PRO A 180 -14.90 -4.03 17.90
CA PRO A 180 -14.79 -3.25 16.68
C PRO A 180 -15.82 -3.72 15.65
N LYS A 181 -16.63 -2.79 15.17
CA LYS A 181 -17.64 -3.09 14.14
C LYS A 181 -17.02 -2.97 12.76
N GLN A 182 -17.31 -3.94 11.89
CA GLN A 182 -16.90 -3.89 10.49
C GLN A 182 -17.97 -3.19 9.66
N ILE A 183 -17.59 -2.15 8.94
CA ILE A 183 -18.47 -1.31 8.15
C ILE A 183 -17.93 -1.21 6.73
N GLU A 184 -18.80 -1.41 5.74
CA GLU A 184 -18.52 -1.18 4.33
C GLU A 184 -19.53 -0.20 3.76
N ILE A 185 -19.05 0.92 3.23
CA ILE A 185 -19.89 1.97 2.63
C ILE A 185 -19.59 2.04 1.14
N TRP A 186 -20.61 1.83 0.34
CA TRP A 186 -20.57 1.86 -1.12
C TRP A 186 -21.11 3.19 -1.61
N VAL A 187 -20.23 4.01 -2.19
CA VAL A 187 -20.55 5.36 -2.67
C VAL A 187 -20.59 5.35 -4.18
N ASN A 188 -21.72 5.71 -4.79
CA ASN A 188 -21.86 5.70 -6.25
C ASN A 188 -21.21 6.91 -6.93
N ASP A 189 -21.36 8.09 -6.32
CA ASP A 189 -21.06 9.37 -6.94
C ASP A 189 -19.99 10.10 -6.12
N THR A 190 -20.26 11.31 -5.62
CA THR A 190 -19.26 12.18 -4.99
C THR A 190 -18.97 11.79 -3.55
N ILE A 191 -17.71 11.95 -3.15
CA ILE A 191 -17.26 11.88 -1.75
C ILE A 191 -16.77 13.27 -1.34
N ASN A 192 -17.62 14.06 -0.70
CA ASN A 192 -17.23 15.38 -0.19
C ASN A 192 -17.07 15.32 1.34
N LEU A 193 -15.81 15.30 1.78
CA LEU A 193 -15.43 15.26 3.19
C LEU A 193 -14.88 16.59 3.70
N ALA A 194 -14.96 17.67 2.92
CA ALA A 194 -14.54 19.00 3.34
C ALA A 194 -15.27 19.44 4.62
N GLY A 195 -14.51 19.76 5.66
CA GLY A 195 -15.00 20.10 6.99
C GLY A 195 -15.72 18.96 7.71
N LYS A 196 -15.57 17.71 7.24
CA LYS A 196 -16.24 16.54 7.81
C LYS A 196 -15.27 15.70 8.64
N THR A 197 -15.87 14.95 9.56
CA THR A 197 -15.14 14.08 10.48
C THR A 197 -15.63 12.64 10.30
N LEU A 198 -14.74 11.74 9.94
CA LEU A 198 -14.93 10.30 9.93
C LEU A 198 -14.15 9.69 11.09
N ILE A 199 -14.84 9.26 12.14
CA ILE A 199 -14.17 8.72 13.33
C ILE A 199 -14.41 7.23 13.43
N HIS A 200 -13.36 6.44 13.24
CA HIS A 200 -13.30 5.08 13.73
C HIS A 200 -12.32 5.03 14.90
N SER A 201 -12.85 5.20 16.12
CA SER A 201 -12.01 5.25 17.32
C SER A 201 -11.63 3.84 17.76
N CYS A 202 -10.41 3.45 17.44
CA CYS A 202 -9.87 2.15 17.80
C CYS A 202 -9.36 2.07 19.24
N GLY A 203 -9.12 3.21 19.91
CA GLY A 203 -8.52 3.24 21.24
C GLY A 203 -7.25 2.36 21.29
N ALA A 204 -7.18 1.48 22.29
CA ALA A 204 -6.11 0.50 22.45
C ALA A 204 -6.49 -0.92 21.96
N MET A 205 -7.55 -1.07 21.16
CA MET A 205 -8.05 -2.39 20.75
C MET A 205 -7.06 -3.05 19.77
N PRO A 206 -6.48 -4.22 20.11
CA PRO A 206 -5.38 -4.83 19.33
C PRO A 206 -5.82 -5.37 17.96
N ASN A 207 -7.13 -5.52 17.74
CA ASN A 207 -7.68 -5.96 16.48
C ASN A 207 -8.35 -4.81 15.73
N CYS A 208 -8.16 -3.55 16.16
CA CYS A 208 -8.79 -2.41 15.54
C CYS A 208 -7.84 -1.66 14.60
N GLY A 209 -8.32 -1.33 13.40
CA GLY A 209 -7.54 -0.58 12.42
C GLY A 209 -8.33 -0.13 11.20
N PRO A 210 -7.64 0.50 10.23
CA PRO A 210 -8.29 1.21 9.13
C PRO A 210 -9.15 0.33 8.23
N PHE A 211 -8.85 -0.97 8.15
CA PHE A 211 -9.57 -1.91 7.28
C PHE A 211 -10.92 -2.38 7.79
N GLN A 212 -11.31 -2.00 9.01
CA GLN A 212 -12.63 -2.33 9.53
C GLN A 212 -13.70 -1.39 9.00
N VAL A 213 -13.32 -0.18 8.61
CA VAL A 213 -14.23 0.79 8.02
C VAL A 213 -13.74 1.05 6.61
N LYS A 214 -14.45 0.51 5.64
CA LYS A 214 -14.08 0.60 4.23
C LYS A 214 -15.08 1.47 3.50
N ILE A 215 -14.58 2.39 2.69
CA ILE A 215 -15.37 3.21 1.78
C ILE A 215 -14.96 2.84 0.36
N TYR A 216 -15.91 2.33 -0.40
CA TYR A 216 -15.76 1.95 -1.80
C TYR A 216 -16.37 3.02 -2.70
N GLY A 217 -15.53 3.78 -3.40
CA GLY A 217 -15.96 4.67 -4.47
C GLY A 217 -16.20 3.89 -5.75
N LEU A 218 -17.44 3.87 -6.22
CA LEU A 218 -17.89 3.21 -7.44
C LEU A 218 -18.02 4.17 -8.64
N GLY A 219 -17.72 5.45 -8.42
CA GLY A 219 -17.74 6.49 -9.44
C GLY A 219 -16.86 6.16 -10.65
N ILE A 220 -17.28 6.66 -11.80
CA ILE A 220 -16.51 6.63 -13.05
C ILE A 220 -15.31 7.58 -12.95
N ALA A 221 -14.32 7.39 -13.83
CA ALA A 221 -13.16 8.28 -13.93
C ALA A 221 -13.61 9.75 -13.97
N SER A 222 -13.01 10.58 -13.09
CA SER A 222 -13.30 12.02 -12.86
C SER A 222 -14.25 12.37 -11.71
N THR A 223 -14.61 11.43 -10.83
CA THR A 223 -15.25 11.78 -9.55
C THR A 223 -14.20 12.25 -8.54
N ASP A 224 -14.55 13.22 -7.70
CA ASP A 224 -13.62 13.78 -6.72
C ASP A 224 -13.91 13.27 -5.31
N ILE A 225 -12.82 13.05 -4.56
CA ILE A 225 -12.82 13.06 -3.10
C ILE A 225 -12.36 14.46 -2.67
N THR A 226 -13.25 15.28 -2.11
CA THR A 226 -12.88 16.62 -1.64
C THR A 226 -12.48 16.59 -0.17
N LEU A 227 -11.29 17.12 0.14
CA LEU A 227 -10.75 17.31 1.49
C LEU A 227 -10.41 18.80 1.71
N ASP A 228 -10.32 19.21 2.98
CA ASP A 228 -9.84 20.52 3.41
C ASP A 228 -9.11 20.46 4.78
N GLN A 229 -8.70 21.62 5.32
CA GLN A 229 -8.01 21.74 6.62
C GLN A 229 -8.87 21.34 7.85
N GLY A 230 -10.19 21.33 7.68
CA GLY A 230 -11.15 20.93 8.71
C GLY A 230 -11.45 19.43 8.70
N THR A 231 -11.03 18.73 7.65
CA THR A 231 -11.31 17.31 7.44
C THR A 231 -10.52 16.44 8.42
N VAL A 232 -11.20 15.48 9.04
CA VAL A 232 -10.61 14.52 9.98
C VAL A 232 -11.04 13.11 9.58
N ILE A 233 -10.08 12.21 9.37
CA ILE A 233 -10.32 10.84 8.94
C ILE A 233 -9.47 9.91 9.81
N CYS A 234 -10.10 9.24 10.76
CA CYS A 234 -9.42 8.40 11.73
C CYS A 234 -9.66 6.93 11.40
N ASP A 235 -8.59 6.24 10.99
CA ASP A 235 -8.55 4.79 10.80
C ASP A 235 -9.69 4.29 9.89
N VAL A 236 -9.75 4.85 8.68
CA VAL A 236 -10.68 4.46 7.61
C VAL A 236 -9.89 4.12 6.35
N PHE A 237 -10.26 3.02 5.69
CA PHE A 237 -9.74 2.66 4.38
C PHE A 237 -10.67 3.19 3.28
N ILE A 238 -10.14 4.03 2.40
CA ILE A 238 -10.84 4.60 1.26
C ILE A 238 -10.26 3.99 -0.01
N TYR A 239 -11.08 3.22 -0.70
CA TYR A 239 -10.76 2.60 -1.96
C TYR A 239 -11.65 3.19 -3.06
N ALA A 240 -11.06 3.99 -3.93
CA ALA A 240 -11.78 4.77 -4.91
C ALA A 240 -10.89 4.96 -6.16
N PRO A 241 -10.63 3.88 -6.92
CA PRO A 241 -9.61 3.87 -7.98
C PRO A 241 -9.94 4.76 -9.18
N GLY A 242 -11.19 5.19 -9.34
CA GLY A 242 -11.61 6.18 -10.34
C GLY A 242 -11.51 7.64 -9.87
N TYR A 243 -11.18 7.88 -8.60
CA TYR A 243 -11.34 9.19 -7.97
C TYR A 243 -10.03 9.97 -7.88
N THR A 244 -10.14 11.28 -8.07
CA THR A 244 -9.08 12.23 -7.73
C THR A 244 -9.33 12.76 -6.32
N VAL A 245 -8.33 12.68 -5.44
CA VAL A 245 -8.40 13.40 -4.15
C VAL A 245 -8.02 14.85 -4.41
N THR A 246 -8.96 15.77 -4.21
CA THR A 246 -8.73 17.21 -4.35
C THR A 246 -8.72 17.83 -2.97
N ASN A 247 -7.60 18.45 -2.62
CA ASN A 247 -7.44 19.16 -1.37
C ASN A 247 -7.62 20.67 -1.56
N THR A 248 -8.51 21.26 -0.77
CA THR A 248 -8.93 22.65 -0.89
C THR A 248 -8.52 23.48 0.33
N ALA A 249 -8.23 24.76 0.09
CA ALA A 249 -8.01 25.71 1.16
C ALA A 249 -9.36 26.10 1.79
N GLY A 250 -9.34 26.49 3.06
CA GLY A 250 -10.53 27.04 3.71
C GLY A 250 -11.45 25.96 4.28
N GLY A 251 -11.05 25.45 5.44
CA GLY A 251 -11.90 24.71 6.37
C GLY A 251 -11.55 25.16 7.78
N THR A 252 -12.54 25.29 8.67
CA THR A 252 -12.26 25.54 10.08
C THR A 252 -11.59 24.29 10.66
N SER A 253 -10.40 24.44 11.22
CA SER A 253 -9.70 23.33 11.87
C SER A 253 -10.62 22.73 12.93
N SER A 254 -11.10 21.52 12.69
CA SER A 254 -11.79 20.78 13.74
C SER A 254 -10.84 20.60 14.93
N ALA A 255 -11.34 20.83 16.14
CA ALA A 255 -10.65 20.47 17.37
C ALA A 255 -10.61 18.94 17.56
N THR A 256 -11.38 18.19 16.76
CA THR A 256 -11.32 16.74 16.73
C THR A 256 -10.05 16.28 16.04
N GLU A 257 -9.36 15.37 16.70
CA GLU A 257 -8.12 14.77 16.22
C GLU A 257 -8.23 13.26 16.28
N CYS A 258 -7.46 12.60 15.44
CA CYS A 258 -7.20 11.18 15.50
C CYS A 258 -6.19 10.91 16.62
N GLY A 259 -6.59 11.02 17.89
CA GLY A 259 -5.69 10.67 19.00
C GLY A 259 -6.05 11.29 20.33
N ALA A 260 -5.03 11.36 21.18
CA ALA A 260 -5.08 12.21 22.35
C ALA A 260 -5.26 13.67 21.92
N ALA A 261 -6.04 14.43 22.68
CA ALA A 261 -6.27 15.85 22.40
C ALA A 261 -4.93 16.61 22.37
N GLY A 262 -4.71 17.40 21.32
CA GLY A 262 -3.49 18.19 21.10
C GLY A 262 -2.37 17.46 20.34
N SER A 263 -2.63 16.26 19.84
CA SER A 263 -1.73 15.52 18.94
C SER A 263 -1.55 16.19 17.58
N GLY A 264 -2.52 17.00 17.14
CA GLY A 264 -2.58 17.56 15.79
C GLY A 264 -2.82 16.54 14.68
N THR A 265 -2.95 15.24 15.01
CA THR A 265 -3.14 14.16 14.04
C THR A 265 -4.57 14.21 13.49
N LYS A 266 -4.73 14.31 12.17
CA LYS A 266 -6.07 14.51 11.57
C LYS A 266 -6.45 13.46 10.54
N ASN A 267 -5.48 12.85 9.87
CA ASN A 267 -5.78 11.87 8.83
C ASN A 267 -4.91 10.65 8.99
N THR A 268 -5.42 9.61 9.63
CA THR A 268 -4.76 8.30 9.80
C THR A 268 -5.38 7.25 8.89
N GLY A 269 -6.12 7.70 7.87
CA GLY A 269 -6.75 6.84 6.88
C GLY A 269 -5.74 6.23 5.90
N VAL A 270 -6.24 5.33 5.07
CA VAL A 270 -5.49 4.72 3.97
C VAL A 270 -6.24 4.98 2.67
N PHE A 271 -5.54 5.48 1.66
CA PHE A 271 -6.15 5.95 0.41
C PHE A 271 -5.62 5.22 -0.80
N TRP A 272 -6.53 4.63 -1.55
CA TRP A 272 -6.25 3.94 -2.81
C TRP A 272 -7.06 4.60 -3.90
N VAL A 273 -6.43 5.51 -4.64
CA VAL A 273 -7.13 6.49 -5.49
C VAL A 273 -6.43 6.65 -6.84
N ASN A 274 -7.10 7.23 -7.83
CA ASN A 274 -6.50 7.44 -9.16
C ASN A 274 -5.33 8.44 -9.09
N SER A 275 -5.56 9.58 -8.46
CA SER A 275 -4.63 10.70 -8.35
C SER A 275 -4.90 11.47 -7.06
N TRP A 276 -3.91 12.26 -6.65
CA TRP A 276 -4.03 13.17 -5.53
C TRP A 276 -3.55 14.55 -5.96
N ASN A 277 -4.43 15.55 -5.91
CA ASN A 277 -4.14 16.91 -6.30
C ASN A 277 -4.30 17.86 -5.11
N ASN A 278 -3.19 18.43 -4.67
CA ASN A 278 -3.16 19.47 -3.67
C ASN A 278 -3.08 20.83 -4.37
N THR A 279 -4.24 21.48 -4.54
CA THR A 279 -4.33 22.80 -5.15
C THR A 279 -4.20 23.90 -4.11
N GLY A 280 -3.16 24.73 -4.22
CA GLY A 280 -2.92 25.90 -3.36
C GLY A 280 -1.83 25.70 -2.31
N SER A 281 -1.53 26.72 -1.51
CA SER A 281 -0.55 26.67 -0.40
C SER A 281 -1.06 25.86 0.81
N VAL A 282 -1.88 24.85 0.57
CA VAL A 282 -2.53 24.04 1.61
C VAL A 282 -1.55 22.96 2.06
N ARG A 283 -0.88 23.18 3.18
CA ARG A 283 0.07 22.20 3.79
C ARG A 283 -0.61 21.06 4.57
N ILE A 284 -1.90 20.83 4.39
CA ILE A 284 -2.73 19.90 5.18
C ILE A 284 -3.79 19.33 4.24
N PRO A 285 -4.05 18.01 4.11
CA PRO A 285 -3.92 17.01 5.16
C PRO A 285 -2.57 16.31 5.14
N VAL A 286 -1.89 16.42 6.28
CA VAL A 286 -0.85 15.48 6.68
C VAL A 286 -1.55 14.12 6.73
N LEU A 287 -1.31 13.27 5.75
CA LEU A 287 -1.60 11.86 5.91
C LEU A 287 -0.63 11.36 6.96
N ASP A 288 -1.13 11.15 8.17
CA ASP A 288 -0.39 10.62 9.29
C ASP A 288 -0.29 9.10 9.19
N PRO A 289 0.68 8.48 9.90
CA PRO A 289 0.79 7.05 9.95
C PRO A 289 -0.52 6.48 10.52
N PRO A 290 -1.09 5.43 9.91
CA PRO A 290 -2.28 4.80 10.45
C PRO A 290 -1.99 4.26 11.86
N ARG A 291 -2.93 4.46 12.79
CA ARG A 291 -2.73 4.16 14.22
C ARG A 291 -3.09 2.72 14.58
N GLY A 292 -3.85 2.06 13.71
CA GLY A 292 -4.38 0.74 13.92
C GLY A 292 -3.36 -0.39 13.80
N SER A 293 -3.66 -1.48 14.50
CA SER A 293 -3.01 -2.77 14.33
C SER A 293 -3.45 -3.38 12.99
N TRP A 294 -2.48 -3.76 12.16
CA TRP A 294 -2.69 -4.23 10.80
C TRP A 294 -3.04 -5.72 10.68
N THR A 295 -3.38 -6.38 11.79
CA THR A 295 -3.73 -7.82 11.82
C THR A 295 -4.96 -8.16 10.97
N GLN A 296 -5.79 -7.17 10.64
CA GLN A 296 -6.97 -7.30 9.78
C GLN A 296 -6.80 -6.72 8.38
N ALA A 297 -5.60 -6.26 8.01
CA ALA A 297 -5.30 -6.05 6.59
C ALA A 297 -5.61 -7.36 5.84
N PRO A 298 -6.18 -7.32 4.62
CA PRO A 298 -6.48 -8.52 3.85
C PRO A 298 -5.30 -9.50 3.91
N SER A 299 -5.49 -10.61 4.62
CA SER A 299 -4.42 -11.58 4.81
C SER A 299 -4.17 -12.28 3.49
N PHE A 300 -2.94 -12.18 3.02
CA PHE A 300 -2.52 -12.85 1.80
C PHE A 300 -2.63 -14.35 2.01
N VAL A 301 -3.43 -15.02 1.17
CA VAL A 301 -3.15 -16.40 0.85
C VAL A 301 -1.80 -16.36 0.13
N SER A 302 -0.75 -16.75 0.84
CA SER A 302 0.59 -16.96 0.29
C SER A 302 0.51 -18.05 -0.77
N TYR A 303 0.11 -17.68 -1.98
CA TYR A 303 0.51 -18.42 -3.15
C TYR A 303 1.97 -18.03 -3.37
N GLY A 304 2.87 -19.03 -3.34
CA GLY A 304 4.32 -18.91 -3.53
C GLY A 304 4.75 -18.39 -4.90
N SER A 305 4.20 -17.25 -5.30
CA SER A 305 4.36 -16.58 -6.59
C SER A 305 4.65 -15.11 -6.31
N ILE A 306 5.91 -14.82 -6.00
CA ILE A 306 6.45 -13.45 -6.10
C ILE A 306 6.17 -12.96 -7.53
N PHE A 307 5.30 -11.96 -7.72
CA PHE A 307 5.00 -11.18 -8.93
C PHE A 307 5.44 -11.76 -10.30
N LEU A 308 4.49 -12.34 -11.06
CA LEU A 308 4.44 -12.07 -12.52
C LEU A 308 3.27 -11.11 -12.69
N LEU A 309 3.51 -10.06 -13.45
CA LEU A 309 2.45 -9.46 -14.25
C LEU A 309 2.01 -10.54 -15.26
N GLN A 310 0.92 -11.25 -14.98
CA GLN A 310 0.23 -11.95 -16.06
C GLN A 310 -0.60 -10.93 -16.86
N PRO A 311 -0.73 -11.11 -18.18
CA PRO A 311 -1.64 -10.31 -18.99
C PRO A 311 -3.07 -10.50 -18.47
N GLN A 312 -3.61 -9.42 -17.91
CA GLN A 312 -4.99 -8.92 -17.85
C GLN A 312 -6.22 -9.85 -17.60
N GLU A 313 -6.18 -11.18 -17.72
CA GLU A 313 -7.45 -11.89 -17.99
C GLU A 313 -8.24 -12.43 -16.78
N THR A 314 -7.70 -12.58 -15.57
CA THR A 314 -8.52 -13.07 -14.45
C THR A 314 -8.09 -12.56 -13.06
N TRP A 315 -8.42 -11.31 -12.72
CA TRP A 315 -8.44 -10.84 -11.33
C TRP A 315 -9.87 -10.95 -10.80
N GLY A 316 -10.25 -12.15 -10.38
CA GLY A 316 -11.65 -12.51 -10.10
C GLY A 316 -12.14 -12.30 -8.66
N SER A 317 -11.29 -12.00 -7.67
CA SER A 317 -11.76 -11.82 -6.30
C SER A 317 -10.87 -10.93 -5.41
N TRP A 318 -11.54 -10.24 -4.47
CA TRP A 318 -10.98 -9.29 -3.51
C TRP A 318 -9.97 -9.87 -2.52
N THR A 319 -9.86 -11.20 -2.45
CA THR A 319 -8.84 -11.92 -1.67
C THR A 319 -7.46 -11.91 -2.35
N GLN A 320 -7.31 -11.26 -3.50
CA GLN A 320 -6.11 -11.34 -4.35
C GLN A 320 -5.38 -10.00 -4.59
N ALA A 321 -5.82 -8.87 -4.01
CA ALA A 321 -5.18 -7.57 -4.22
C ALA A 321 -3.76 -7.56 -3.62
N PRO A 322 -2.67 -7.42 -4.40
CA PRO A 322 -1.30 -7.55 -3.91
C PRO A 322 -0.88 -6.29 -3.15
N MET A 323 -0.65 -6.40 -1.84
CA MET A 323 -0.04 -5.33 -1.02
C MET A 323 1.21 -5.78 -0.27
N TYR A 324 1.79 -6.91 -0.63
CA TYR A 324 3.21 -7.07 -0.34
C TYR A 324 3.94 -6.41 -1.48
N VAL A 325 4.35 -5.15 -1.32
CA VAL A 325 5.47 -4.64 -2.12
C VAL A 325 6.69 -5.22 -1.43
N PRO A 326 7.33 -6.28 -1.96
CA PRO A 326 8.62 -6.67 -1.44
C PRO A 326 9.54 -5.47 -1.66
N TYR A 327 9.83 -4.74 -0.59
CA TYR A 327 10.91 -3.77 -0.60
C TYR A 327 12.16 -4.55 -1.03
N PRO A 328 12.93 -4.08 -2.03
CA PRO A 328 14.25 -4.65 -2.25
C PRO A 328 14.96 -4.58 -0.88
N PRO A 329 15.54 -5.69 -0.40
CA PRO A 329 16.22 -5.67 0.89
C PRO A 329 17.25 -4.55 0.84
N THR A 330 17.15 -3.60 1.78
CA THR A 330 18.22 -2.64 2.01
C THR A 330 19.41 -3.45 2.51
N LEU A 331 20.33 -3.73 1.60
CA LEU A 331 21.61 -4.33 1.97
C LEU A 331 22.29 -3.33 2.90
N GLY A 332 22.56 -3.76 4.13
CA GLY A 332 23.42 -2.99 5.03
C GLY A 332 24.80 -2.75 4.37
N PRO A 333 25.60 -1.80 4.89
CA PRO A 333 26.95 -1.56 4.38
C PRO A 333 27.72 -2.89 4.27
N ILE A 334 28.41 -3.08 3.15
CA ILE A 334 29.22 -4.26 2.83
C ILE A 334 30.43 -4.28 3.77
N GLN A 335 30.22 -4.63 5.03
CA GLN A 335 31.27 -4.88 5.99
C GLN A 335 30.95 -6.25 6.60
N THR A 336 31.74 -7.24 6.21
CA THR A 336 31.75 -8.63 6.73
C THR A 336 30.60 -9.54 6.27
N TRP A 337 30.51 -9.80 4.97
CA TRP A 337 29.81 -10.99 4.49
C TRP A 337 30.76 -12.18 4.63
N ALA A 338 30.36 -13.25 5.32
CA ALA A 338 31.13 -14.47 5.36
C ALA A 338 31.06 -15.14 3.97
N THR A 339 32.08 -14.95 3.14
CA THR A 339 32.18 -15.59 1.83
C THR A 339 32.69 -17.02 1.99
N GLN A 340 31.98 -17.99 1.42
CA GLN A 340 32.56 -19.29 1.10
C GLN A 340 32.86 -19.27 -0.40
N GLU A 341 34.10 -18.96 -0.76
CA GLU A 341 34.55 -19.03 -2.14
C GLU A 341 34.69 -20.51 -2.55
N LYS A 342 34.07 -20.87 -3.68
CA LYS A 342 34.27 -22.17 -4.31
C LYS A 342 34.74 -21.93 -5.74
N THR A 343 36.02 -22.14 -5.98
CA THR A 343 36.58 -22.14 -7.33
C THR A 343 36.11 -23.40 -8.06
N ILE A 344 35.47 -23.23 -9.21
CA ILE A 344 35.12 -24.32 -10.12
C ILE A 344 36.12 -24.24 -11.27
N ASN A 345 37.06 -25.19 -11.33
CA ASN A 345 37.93 -25.38 -12.49
C ASN A 345 37.20 -26.16 -13.57
#